data_AF-A0A924F1E1-F1
#
_entry.id   AF-A0A924F1E1-F1
#
_cell.length_a   1.000
_cell.length_b   1.000
_cell.length_c   1.000
_cell.angle_alpha   90.00
_cell.angle_beta   90.00
_cell.angle_gamma   90.00
#
_symmetry.space_group_name_H-M   'P 1'
#
loop_
_entity.id
_entity.type
_entity.pdbx_description
1 polymer ?
#
loop_
_entity_poly.entity_id
_entity_poly.type
_entity_poly.pdbx_seq_one_letter_code
_entity_poly.pdbx_strand_id
1 'polypeptide(L)'
;MSHDERQASQSSGGTSAGALAKRVLRSEWQSLSENERAVIDGVLRRLGSEPYAAEDIDAQLSESRSFGQHLADRIASFGGSWTFILLFLGFLGLWILFNSAFPGRGQALDPYPFIFLNLMLSMVAALQAPVIMMSQNRAAERDRRAAKNDYQVNIRAEVEIRELHQKLDVLREAQWAELVQMQNEQLRILQNLLRDGGTLPGPAAS
;
A
#
# COMPACT_ATOMS: atom_id res chain seq x y z
N MET A 1 -2.24 19.33 -34.03
CA MET A 1 -2.49 18.14 -33.17
C MET A 1 -1.20 17.34 -33.14
N SER A 2 -0.43 17.25 -32.07
CA SER A 2 -0.60 17.68 -30.68
C SER A 2 0.82 17.75 -30.10
N HIS A 3 1.47 18.91 -30.25
CA HIS A 3 2.72 19.21 -29.55
C HIS A 3 2.50 19.42 -28.04
N ASP A 4 1.23 19.51 -27.59
CA ASP A 4 0.80 19.67 -26.20
C ASP A 4 0.77 18.37 -25.37
N GLU A 5 0.73 17.18 -25.99
CA GLU A 5 0.53 15.93 -25.21
C GLU A 5 1.83 15.35 -24.63
N ARG A 6 3.00 15.74 -25.14
CA ARG A 6 4.28 15.24 -24.61
C ARG A 6 4.83 16.01 -23.41
N GLN A 7 4.28 17.19 -23.09
CA GLN A 7 4.65 17.94 -21.88
C GLN A 7 3.75 17.63 -20.67
N ALA A 8 2.58 17.01 -20.88
CA ALA A 8 1.66 16.68 -19.79
C ALA A 8 2.06 15.44 -18.97
N SER A 9 2.99 14.61 -19.45
CA SER A 9 3.36 13.34 -18.79
C SER A 9 4.65 13.40 -17.95
N GLN A 10 5.40 14.51 -17.99
CA GLN A 10 6.63 14.68 -17.18
C GLN A 10 6.45 15.54 -15.92
N SER A 11 5.28 16.13 -15.68
CA SER A 11 5.06 17.06 -14.57
C SER A 11 4.43 16.46 -13.30
N SER A 12 4.12 15.16 -13.28
CA SER A 12 3.43 14.54 -12.13
C SER A 12 4.37 13.89 -11.09
N GLY A 13 5.58 13.48 -11.48
CA GLY A 13 6.52 12.79 -10.57
C GLY A 13 7.37 13.70 -9.67
N GLY A 14 7.67 14.93 -10.10
CA GLY A 14 8.55 15.86 -9.35
C GLY A 14 7.83 16.69 -8.27
N THR A 15 6.50 16.74 -8.30
CA THR A 15 5.73 17.76 -7.58
C THR A 15 5.28 17.29 -6.20
N SER A 16 5.16 15.97 -5.97
CA SER A 16 4.74 15.41 -4.67
C SER A 16 5.84 15.51 -3.62
N ALA A 17 7.08 15.12 -3.97
CA ALA A 17 8.23 15.20 -3.06
C ALA A 17 8.56 16.65 -2.69
N GLY A 18 8.61 17.56 -3.67
CA GLY A 18 8.88 18.98 -3.43
C GLY A 18 7.78 19.68 -2.61
N ALA A 19 6.51 19.30 -2.79
CA ALA A 19 5.40 19.87 -2.03
C ALA A 19 5.33 19.38 -0.58
N LEU A 20 5.64 18.10 -0.33
CA LEU A 20 5.73 17.53 1.02
C LEU A 20 6.90 18.13 1.79
N ALA A 21 8.06 18.25 1.13
CA ALA A 21 9.25 18.84 1.70
C ALA A 21 9.02 20.33 2.06
N LYS A 22 8.30 21.08 1.21
CA LYS A 22 7.92 22.48 1.47
C LYS A 22 6.86 22.66 2.57
N ARG A 23 6.01 21.66 2.83
CA ARG A 23 5.01 21.69 3.90
C ARG A 23 5.57 21.30 5.27
N VAL A 24 6.52 20.36 5.31
CA VAL A 24 7.16 19.87 6.54
C VAL A 24 8.29 20.83 6.99
N LEU A 25 9.16 21.27 6.07
CA LEU A 25 10.17 22.30 6.34
C LEU A 25 9.62 23.68 5.99
N ARG A 26 8.72 24.15 6.85
CA ARG A 26 7.96 25.39 6.68
C ARG A 26 8.78 26.64 7.02
N SER A 27 9.99 26.82 6.47
CA SER A 27 10.63 28.16 6.37
C SER A 27 12.02 28.20 5.71
N GLU A 28 12.77 27.10 5.59
CA GLU A 28 14.24 27.23 5.54
C GLU A 28 14.95 26.42 4.44
N TRP A 29 14.31 26.20 3.28
CA TRP A 29 14.99 25.59 2.13
C TRP A 29 16.22 26.36 1.64
N GLN A 30 16.26 27.68 1.87
CA GLN A 30 17.36 28.54 1.45
C GLN A 30 18.46 28.74 2.50
N SER A 31 18.20 28.47 3.78
CA SER A 31 19.20 28.58 4.86
C SER A 31 19.92 27.27 5.17
N LEU A 32 19.44 26.14 4.66
CA LEU A 32 20.13 24.84 4.75
C LEU A 32 21.46 24.90 4.02
N SER A 33 22.51 24.44 4.70
CA SER A 33 23.85 24.26 4.14
C SER A 33 23.85 23.25 2.99
N GLU A 34 24.86 23.33 2.13
CA GLU A 34 25.00 22.46 0.94
C GLU A 34 25.01 20.96 1.32
N ASN A 35 25.56 20.64 2.50
CA ASN A 35 25.58 19.30 3.06
C ASN A 35 24.20 18.81 3.50
N GLU A 36 23.40 19.66 4.17
CA GLU A 36 22.05 19.30 4.60
C GLU A 36 21.13 19.09 3.39
N ARG A 37 21.30 19.92 2.35
CA ARG A 37 20.56 19.74 1.09
C ARG A 37 20.95 18.44 0.40
N ALA A 38 22.22 18.04 0.41
CA ALA A 38 22.68 16.78 -0.15
C ALA A 38 22.11 15.57 0.63
N VAL A 39 22.03 15.66 1.96
CA VAL A 39 21.40 14.62 2.80
C VAL A 39 19.91 14.53 2.52
N ILE A 40 19.22 15.66 2.43
CA ILE A 40 17.78 15.71 2.13
C ILE A 40 17.50 15.22 0.70
N ASP A 41 18.31 15.58 -0.29
CA ASP A 41 18.20 15.05 -1.66
C ASP A 41 18.47 13.53 -1.66
N GLY A 42 19.42 13.05 -0.86
CA GLY A 42 19.67 11.62 -0.65
C GLY A 42 18.48 10.88 -0.04
N VAL A 43 17.82 11.48 0.96
CA VAL A 43 16.62 10.93 1.62
C VAL A 43 15.42 10.99 0.68
N LEU A 44 15.20 12.10 -0.01
CA LEU A 44 14.11 12.26 -0.98
C LEU A 44 14.28 11.34 -2.19
N ARG A 45 15.52 11.12 -2.66
CA ARG A 45 15.80 10.12 -3.68
C ARG A 45 15.52 8.72 -3.17
N ARG A 46 15.90 8.36 -1.93
CA ARG A 46 15.56 7.05 -1.36
C ARG A 46 14.06 6.85 -1.16
N LEU A 47 13.34 7.90 -0.77
CA LEU A 47 11.87 7.91 -0.65
C LEU A 47 11.16 7.96 -2.01
N GLY A 48 11.84 8.46 -3.05
CA GLY A 48 11.34 8.54 -4.43
C GLY A 48 11.81 7.41 -5.35
N SER A 49 12.74 6.58 -4.89
CA SER A 49 13.23 5.39 -5.60
C SER A 49 12.28 4.25 -5.29
N GLU A 50 11.33 4.08 -6.19
CA GLU A 50 10.17 3.20 -6.07
C GLU A 50 9.23 3.66 -4.95
N PRO A 51 7.94 3.95 -5.24
CA PRO A 51 6.92 3.80 -4.21
C PRO A 51 7.19 2.46 -3.51
N TYR A 52 6.79 2.31 -2.25
CA TYR A 52 6.44 0.98 -1.74
C TYR A 52 5.30 0.46 -2.62
N ALA A 53 5.60 0.09 -3.85
CA ALA A 53 4.73 -0.56 -4.77
C ALA A 53 4.64 -1.92 -4.11
N ALA A 54 3.60 -2.07 -3.29
CA ALA A 54 2.94 -3.34 -3.15
C ALA A 54 2.92 -3.91 -4.57
N GLU A 55 3.87 -4.82 -4.84
CA GLU A 55 4.04 -5.52 -6.11
C GLU A 55 2.65 -5.75 -6.65
N ASP A 56 2.30 -5.16 -7.80
CA ASP A 56 0.92 -5.03 -8.22
C ASP A 56 0.35 -6.45 -8.39
N ILE A 57 -0.34 -6.90 -7.33
CA ILE A 57 -0.74 -8.29 -7.15
C ILE A 57 -1.69 -8.66 -8.30
N ASP A 58 -2.48 -7.67 -8.74
CA ASP A 58 -3.38 -7.79 -9.86
C ASP A 58 -2.64 -7.91 -11.20
N ALA A 59 -1.54 -7.19 -11.40
CA ALA A 59 -0.72 -7.31 -12.61
C ALA A 59 -0.08 -8.70 -12.74
N GLN A 60 0.51 -9.25 -11.68
CA GLN A 60 1.09 -10.61 -11.71
C GLN A 60 0.03 -11.72 -11.79
N LEU A 61 -1.19 -11.49 -11.29
CA LEU A 61 -2.31 -12.42 -11.44
C LEU A 61 -2.94 -12.36 -12.84
N SER A 62 -2.79 -11.24 -13.55
CA SER A 62 -3.42 -11.02 -14.86
C SER A 62 -2.71 -11.74 -16.01
N GLU A 63 -1.40 -11.99 -15.88
CA GLU A 63 -0.56 -12.52 -16.97
C GLU A 63 -0.88 -14.00 -17.33
N SER A 64 -1.67 -14.70 -16.51
CA SER A 64 -2.05 -16.11 -16.72
C SER A 64 -3.56 -16.35 -16.81
N ARG A 65 -4.37 -15.35 -17.20
CA ARG A 65 -5.83 -15.54 -17.23
C ARG A 65 -6.33 -16.29 -18.45
N SER A 66 -6.86 -17.50 -18.21
CA SER A 66 -7.63 -18.27 -19.20
C SER A 66 -9.02 -17.66 -19.42
N PHE A 67 -9.60 -17.83 -20.61
CA PHE A 67 -10.97 -17.39 -20.96
C PHE A 67 -12.03 -17.93 -19.96
N GLY A 68 -11.81 -19.16 -19.45
CA GLY A 68 -12.69 -19.77 -18.45
C GLY A 68 -12.69 -19.03 -17.10
N GLN A 69 -11.57 -18.41 -16.73
CA GLN A 69 -11.48 -17.64 -15.48
C GLN A 69 -12.24 -16.30 -15.59
N HIS A 70 -12.20 -15.64 -16.74
CA HIS A 70 -12.99 -14.43 -16.99
C HIS A 70 -14.50 -14.71 -16.96
N LEU A 71 -14.93 -15.84 -17.54
CA LEU A 71 -16.33 -16.24 -17.51
C LEU A 71 -16.77 -16.60 -16.08
N ALA A 72 -15.94 -17.34 -15.33
CA ALA A 72 -16.22 -17.69 -13.94
C ALA A 72 -16.31 -16.45 -13.02
N ASP A 73 -15.46 -15.43 -13.22
CA ASP A 73 -15.52 -14.17 -12.47
C ASP A 73 -16.85 -13.44 -12.70
N ARG A 74 -17.29 -13.41 -13.96
CA ARG A 74 -18.55 -12.77 -14.35
C ARG A 74 -19.75 -13.53 -13.80
N ILE A 75 -19.72 -14.86 -13.84
CA ILE A 75 -20.77 -15.71 -13.25
C ILE A 75 -20.80 -15.60 -11.73
N ALA A 76 -19.65 -15.58 -11.05
CA ALA A 76 -19.57 -15.50 -9.59
C ALA A 76 -20.05 -14.14 -9.05
N SER A 77 -19.65 -13.04 -9.71
CA SER A 77 -20.11 -11.69 -9.36
C SER A 77 -21.59 -11.47 -9.67
N PHE A 78 -22.10 -12.07 -10.74
CA PHE A 78 -23.53 -12.01 -11.07
C PHE A 78 -24.38 -12.88 -10.14
N GLY A 79 -23.94 -14.11 -9.86
CA GLY A 79 -24.65 -15.07 -9.01
C GLY A 79 -24.74 -14.67 -7.53
N GLY A 80 -23.84 -13.79 -7.05
CA GLY A 80 -23.87 -13.23 -5.70
C GLY A 80 -24.70 -11.95 -5.55
N SER A 81 -25.31 -11.43 -6.62
CA SER A 81 -26.04 -10.16 -6.59
C SER A 81 -27.50 -10.34 -6.14
N TRP A 82 -27.98 -9.41 -5.31
CA TRP A 82 -29.40 -9.32 -4.94
C TRP A 82 -30.33 -9.17 -6.14
N THR A 83 -29.87 -8.49 -7.20
CA THR A 83 -30.64 -8.31 -8.44
C THR A 83 -30.84 -9.63 -9.18
N PHE A 84 -29.85 -10.54 -9.15
CA PHE A 84 -29.96 -11.86 -9.77
C PHE A 84 -31.00 -12.73 -9.06
N ILE A 85 -31.00 -12.71 -7.73
CA ILE A 85 -31.98 -13.45 -6.91
C ILE A 85 -33.40 -13.00 -7.25
N LEU A 86 -33.65 -11.70 -7.31
CA LEU A 86 -34.97 -11.15 -7.63
C LEU A 86 -35.42 -11.47 -9.07
N LEU A 87 -34.52 -11.36 -10.05
CA LEU A 87 -34.81 -11.72 -11.44
C LEU A 87 -35.10 -13.22 -11.58
N PHE A 88 -34.32 -14.06 -10.91
CA PHE A 88 -34.50 -15.51 -10.91
C PHE A 88 -35.84 -15.92 -10.30
N LEU A 89 -36.23 -15.32 -9.16
CA LEU A 89 -37.55 -15.51 -8.56
C LEU A 89 -38.67 -15.04 -9.48
N GLY A 90 -38.51 -13.88 -10.12
CA GLY A 90 -39.48 -13.35 -11.09
C GLY A 90 -39.64 -14.25 -12.32
N PHE A 91 -38.54 -14.78 -12.85
CA PHE A 91 -38.56 -15.77 -13.93
C PHE A 91 -39.28 -17.05 -13.52
N LEU A 92 -39.00 -17.56 -12.31
CA LEU A 92 -39.69 -18.74 -11.77
C LEU A 92 -41.19 -18.50 -11.66
N GLY A 93 -41.59 -17.36 -11.10
CA GLY A 93 -42.99 -16.96 -10.98
C GLY A 93 -43.67 -16.81 -12.35
N LEU A 94 -43.00 -16.18 -13.31
CA LEU A 94 -43.50 -16.03 -14.67
C LEU A 94 -43.66 -17.39 -15.38
N TRP A 95 -42.71 -18.31 -15.20
CA TRP A 95 -42.76 -19.65 -15.79
C TRP A 95 -43.91 -20.49 -15.23
N ILE A 96 -44.12 -20.43 -13.92
CA ILE A 96 -45.25 -21.07 -13.24
C ILE A 96 -46.56 -20.46 -13.74
N LEU A 97 -46.66 -19.13 -13.82
CA LEU A 97 -47.86 -18.44 -14.29
C LEU A 97 -48.15 -18.75 -15.76
N PHE A 98 -47.13 -18.78 -16.62
CA PHE A 98 -47.26 -19.11 -18.04
C PHE A 98 -47.76 -20.55 -18.24
N ASN A 99 -47.16 -21.53 -17.55
CA ASN A 99 -47.59 -22.94 -17.63
C ASN A 99 -48.97 -23.18 -16.99
N SER A 100 -49.34 -22.42 -15.95
CA SER A 100 -50.64 -22.55 -15.29
C SER A 100 -51.77 -21.82 -16.02
N ALA A 101 -51.51 -20.69 -16.68
CA ALA A 101 -52.53 -19.85 -17.31
C ALA A 101 -52.80 -20.22 -18.79
N PHE A 102 -51.83 -20.84 -19.48
CA PHE A 102 -51.97 -21.26 -20.86
C PHE A 102 -51.77 -22.78 -21.01
N PRO A 103 -52.73 -23.61 -20.58
CA PRO A 103 -52.79 -25.00 -20.98
C PRO A 103 -53.17 -25.06 -22.47
N GLY A 104 -52.18 -24.88 -23.35
CA GLY A 104 -52.37 -24.93 -24.79
C GLY A 104 -53.00 -26.25 -25.19
N ARG A 105 -54.21 -26.21 -25.78
CA ARG A 105 -54.90 -27.29 -26.51
C ARG A 105 -54.54 -28.72 -26.03
N GLY A 106 -54.69 -28.99 -24.73
CA GLY A 106 -54.61 -30.34 -24.16
C GLY A 106 -53.22 -30.89 -23.77
N GLN A 107 -52.11 -30.17 -23.95
CA GLN A 107 -50.79 -30.58 -23.45
C GLN A 107 -50.06 -29.37 -22.86
N ALA A 108 -50.06 -29.25 -21.53
CA ALA A 108 -49.18 -28.29 -20.86
C ALA A 108 -47.72 -28.68 -21.13
N LEU A 109 -46.87 -27.69 -21.43
CA LEU A 109 -45.44 -27.91 -21.71
C LEU A 109 -44.71 -28.48 -20.48
N ASP A 110 -45.10 -28.05 -19.27
CA ASP A 110 -44.59 -28.57 -18.00
C ASP A 110 -45.75 -28.69 -16.98
N PRO A 111 -46.51 -29.80 -16.98
CA PRO A 111 -47.60 -30.03 -16.03
C PRO A 111 -47.08 -30.08 -14.59
N TYR A 112 -47.90 -29.64 -13.64
CA TYR A 112 -47.61 -29.82 -12.21
C TYR A 112 -47.31 -31.31 -11.94
N PRO A 113 -46.12 -31.67 -11.41
CA PRO A 113 -45.25 -30.93 -10.49
C PRO A 113 -44.01 -30.21 -11.09
N PHE A 114 -44.04 -29.78 -12.36
CA PHE A 114 -42.97 -29.03 -13.05
C PHE A 114 -41.63 -29.78 -13.16
N ILE A 115 -41.61 -30.89 -13.90
CA ILE A 115 -40.44 -31.79 -14.00
C ILE A 115 -39.24 -31.09 -14.67
N PHE A 116 -39.51 -30.22 -15.66
CA PHE A 116 -38.46 -29.55 -16.41
C PHE A 116 -37.80 -28.45 -15.57
N LEU A 117 -38.62 -27.67 -14.85
CA LEU A 117 -38.12 -26.66 -13.92
C LEU A 117 -37.30 -27.30 -12.79
N ASN A 118 -37.75 -28.44 -12.27
CA ASN A 118 -37.03 -29.16 -11.23
C ASN A 118 -35.68 -29.70 -11.73
N LEU A 119 -35.62 -30.22 -12.96
CA LEU A 119 -34.37 -30.67 -13.57
C LEU A 119 -33.38 -29.51 -13.77
N MET A 120 -33.85 -28.36 -14.26
CA MET A 120 -33.04 -27.15 -14.41
C MET A 120 -32.51 -26.66 -13.06
N LEU A 121 -33.36 -26.57 -12.02
CA LEU A 121 -32.93 -26.15 -10.67
C LEU A 121 -31.89 -27.10 -10.10
N SER A 122 -32.08 -28.41 -10.26
CA SER A 122 -31.14 -29.43 -9.77
C SER A 122 -29.78 -29.30 -10.44
N MET A 123 -29.74 -29.05 -11.75
CA MET A 123 -28.49 -28.83 -12.49
C MET A 123 -27.78 -27.54 -12.05
N VAL A 124 -28.51 -26.45 -11.86
CA VAL A 124 -27.95 -25.18 -11.38
C VAL A 124 -27.37 -25.34 -9.98
N ALA A 125 -28.11 -26.00 -9.07
CA ALA A 125 -27.67 -26.25 -7.70
C ALA A 125 -26.40 -27.14 -7.66
N ALA A 126 -26.32 -28.17 -8.52
CA ALA A 126 -25.15 -29.04 -8.60
C ALA A 126 -23.88 -28.30 -9.04
N LEU A 127 -24.01 -27.31 -9.94
CA LEU A 127 -22.89 -26.48 -10.40
C LEU A 127 -22.54 -25.34 -9.44
N GLN A 128 -23.42 -25.02 -8.50
CA GLN A 128 -23.25 -23.90 -7.58
C GLN A 128 -22.07 -24.10 -6.62
N ALA A 129 -21.95 -25.28 -5.99
CA ALA A 129 -20.90 -25.54 -5.00
C ALA A 129 -19.48 -25.47 -5.61
N PRO A 130 -19.20 -26.07 -6.78
CA PRO A 130 -17.90 -25.94 -7.44
C PRO A 130 -17.58 -24.51 -7.88
N VAL A 131 -18.56 -23.76 -8.40
CA VAL A 131 -18.34 -22.37 -8.82
C VAL A 131 -18.03 -21.48 -7.62
N ILE A 132 -18.75 -21.66 -6.51
CA ILE A 132 -18.47 -20.99 -5.24
C ILE A 132 -17.08 -21.38 -4.73
N MET A 133 -16.73 -22.68 -4.77
CA MET A 133 -15.42 -23.15 -4.32
C MET A 133 -14.28 -22.57 -5.18
N MET A 134 -14.49 -22.46 -6.50
CA MET A 134 -13.52 -21.84 -7.41
C MET A 134 -13.36 -20.34 -7.16
N SER A 135 -14.45 -19.62 -6.87
CA SER A 135 -14.36 -18.19 -6.54
C SER A 135 -13.72 -17.95 -5.18
N GLN A 136 -14.02 -18.79 -4.19
CA GLN A 136 -13.38 -18.77 -2.87
C GLN A 136 -11.89 -19.09 -2.96
N ASN A 137 -11.50 -20.15 -3.69
CA ASN A 137 -10.09 -20.52 -3.86
C ASN A 137 -9.28 -19.39 -4.51
N ARG A 138 -9.88 -18.66 -5.45
CA ARG A 138 -9.24 -17.50 -6.09
C ARG A 138 -9.11 -16.30 -5.14
N ALA A 139 -10.14 -16.02 -4.34
CA ALA A 139 -10.08 -14.98 -3.32
C ALA A 139 -8.98 -15.29 -2.28
N ALA A 140 -8.92 -16.53 -1.80
CA ALA A 140 -7.90 -16.99 -0.86
C ALA A 140 -6.47 -16.90 -1.44
N GLU A 141 -6.28 -17.20 -2.72
CA GLU A 141 -4.98 -17.02 -3.38
C GLU A 141 -4.56 -15.55 -3.41
N ARG A 142 -5.48 -14.64 -3.75
CA ARG A 142 -5.23 -13.19 -3.75
C ARG A 142 -4.87 -12.70 -2.35
N ASP A 143 -5.62 -13.10 -1.35
CA ASP A 143 -5.39 -12.74 0.05
C ASP A 143 -4.04 -13.26 0.55
N ARG A 144 -3.67 -14.50 0.20
CA ARG A 144 -2.37 -15.09 0.55
C ARG A 144 -1.21 -14.32 -0.05
N ARG A 145 -1.33 -13.89 -1.32
CA ARG A 145 -0.30 -13.09 -1.99
C ARG A 145 -0.18 -11.70 -1.38
N ALA A 146 -1.31 -11.06 -1.03
CA ALA A 146 -1.33 -9.79 -0.32
C ALA A 146 -0.62 -9.89 1.03
N ALA A 147 -0.97 -10.89 1.84
CA ALA A 147 -0.31 -11.12 3.12
C ALA A 147 1.20 -11.37 2.99
N LYS A 148 1.63 -12.09 1.95
CA LYS A 148 3.07 -12.31 1.69
C LYS A 148 3.79 -11.01 1.31
N ASN A 149 3.15 -10.16 0.51
CA ASN A 149 3.71 -8.87 0.11
C ASN A 149 3.83 -7.92 1.33
N ASP A 150 2.75 -7.80 2.10
CA ASP A 150 2.72 -7.01 3.33
C ASP A 150 3.80 -7.46 4.33
N TYR A 151 3.98 -8.77 4.46
CA TYR A 151 5.05 -9.33 5.28
C TYR A 151 6.45 -8.91 4.80
N GLN A 152 6.71 -8.96 3.49
CA GLN A 152 8.01 -8.53 2.95
C GLN A 152 8.25 -7.03 3.15
N VAL A 153 7.23 -6.21 2.92
CA VAL A 153 7.28 -4.77 3.18
C VAL A 153 7.62 -4.50 4.63
N ASN A 154 6.98 -5.20 5.57
CA ASN A 154 7.23 -5.04 7.00
C ASN A 154 8.67 -5.43 7.39
N ILE A 155 9.19 -6.55 6.88
CA ILE A 155 10.58 -6.97 7.15
C ILE A 155 11.58 -5.95 6.60
N ARG A 156 11.34 -5.40 5.40
CA ARG A 156 12.22 -4.37 4.81
C ARG A 156 12.18 -3.09 5.64
N ALA A 157 10.99 -2.65 6.07
CA ALA A 157 10.84 -1.50 6.95
C ALA A 157 11.56 -1.71 8.30
N GLU A 158 11.48 -2.91 8.88
CA GLU A 158 12.20 -3.24 10.13
C GLU A 158 13.73 -3.10 9.96
N VAL A 159 14.27 -3.60 8.84
CA VAL A 159 15.70 -3.48 8.53
C VAL A 159 16.11 -2.02 8.34
N GLU A 160 15.32 -1.24 7.62
CA GLU A 160 15.59 0.19 7.38
C GLU A 160 15.55 1.00 8.69
N ILE A 161 14.58 0.71 9.58
CA ILE A 161 14.50 1.34 10.92
C ILE A 161 15.73 0.97 11.76
N ARG A 162 16.20 -0.27 11.68
CA ARG A 162 17.41 -0.72 12.39
C ARG A 162 18.66 0.00 11.87
N GLU A 163 18.79 0.16 10.56
CA GLU A 163 19.90 0.91 9.95
C GLU A 163 19.88 2.38 10.37
N LEU A 164 18.69 3.00 10.39
CA LEU A 164 18.51 4.38 10.87
C LEU A 164 18.89 4.52 12.35
N HIS A 165 18.50 3.57 13.20
CA HIS A 165 18.89 3.56 14.61
C HIS A 165 20.41 3.48 14.76
N GLN A 166 21.07 2.58 14.04
CA GLN A 166 22.53 2.45 14.10
C GLN A 166 23.25 3.74 13.71
N LYS A 167 22.79 4.42 12.66
CA LYS A 167 23.36 5.72 12.25
C LYS A 167 23.13 6.80 13.31
N LEU A 168 21.95 6.83 13.91
CA LEU A 168 21.61 7.77 14.98
C LEU A 168 22.49 7.55 16.22
N ASP A 169 22.74 6.29 16.58
CA ASP A 169 23.63 5.95 17.70
C ASP A 169 25.07 6.38 17.41
N VAL A 170 25.59 6.15 16.21
CA VAL A 170 26.92 6.62 15.80
C VAL A 170 27.03 8.15 15.86
N LEU A 171 26.03 8.87 15.35
CA LEU A 171 26.01 10.34 15.41
C LEU A 171 25.94 10.84 16.85
N ARG A 172 25.12 10.20 17.69
CA ARG A 172 25.03 10.50 19.11
C ARG A 172 26.40 10.29 19.77
N GLU A 173 27.04 9.15 19.59
CA GLU A 173 28.36 8.86 20.17
C GLU A 173 29.41 9.91 19.76
N ALA A 174 29.43 10.33 18.50
CA ALA A 174 30.32 11.39 18.02
C ALA A 174 30.04 12.73 18.73
N GLN A 175 28.78 13.14 18.87
CA GLN A 175 28.40 14.36 19.59
C GLN A 175 28.76 14.29 21.09
N TRP A 176 28.57 13.13 21.71
CA TRP A 176 28.95 12.91 23.11
C TRP A 176 30.46 13.02 23.32
N ALA A 177 31.27 12.47 22.40
CA ALA A 177 32.71 12.59 22.45
C ALA A 177 33.18 14.05 22.35
N GLU A 178 32.57 14.83 21.45
CA GLU A 178 32.84 16.27 21.31
C GLU A 178 32.52 17.06 22.59
N LEU A 179 31.35 16.80 23.19
CA LEU A 179 30.94 17.44 24.45
C LEU A 179 31.91 17.13 25.60
N VAL A 180 32.40 15.88 25.69
CA VAL A 180 33.39 15.49 26.70
C VAL A 180 34.73 16.18 26.47
N GLN A 181 35.18 16.30 25.21
CA GLN A 181 36.39 17.04 24.88
C GLN A 181 36.27 18.52 25.28
N MET A 182 35.15 19.16 24.95
CA MET A 182 34.91 20.55 25.32
C MET A 182 34.91 20.77 26.84
N GLN A 183 34.32 19.85 27.61
CA GLN A 183 34.37 19.89 29.07
C GLN A 183 35.80 19.73 29.62
N ASN A 184 36.60 18.81 29.07
CA ASN A 184 37.99 18.63 29.49
C ASN A 184 38.84 19.86 29.18
N GLU A 185 38.60 20.52 28.04
CA GLU A 185 39.23 21.80 27.67
C GLU A 185 38.93 22.88 28.72
N GLN A 186 37.65 23.02 29.10
CA GLN A 186 37.20 23.98 30.11
C GLN A 186 37.85 23.70 31.48
N LEU A 187 37.88 22.44 31.91
CA LEU A 187 38.54 22.02 33.15
C LEU A 187 40.04 22.34 33.13
N ARG A 188 40.72 22.12 32.00
CA ARG A 188 42.14 22.43 31.85
C ARG A 188 42.41 23.92 31.95
N ILE A 189 41.56 24.76 31.33
CA ILE A 189 41.66 26.22 31.44
C ILE A 189 41.47 26.65 32.90
N LEU A 190 40.46 26.12 33.59
CA LEU A 190 40.22 26.41 35.01
C LEU A 190 41.41 25.98 35.89
N GLN A 191 41.98 24.81 35.65
CA GLN A 191 43.17 24.34 36.36
C GLN A 191 44.38 25.24 36.13
N ASN A 192 44.60 25.70 34.90
CA ASN A 192 45.68 26.64 34.60
C ASN A 192 45.46 27.99 35.30
N LEU A 193 44.23 28.52 35.28
CA LEU A 193 43.90 29.77 35.98
C LEU A 193 44.07 29.65 37.50
N LEU A 194 43.68 28.52 38.10
CA LEU A 194 43.90 28.25 39.52
C LEU A 194 45.39 28.09 39.85
N ARG A 195 46.17 27.51 38.93
CA ARG A 195 47.61 27.30 39.07
C ARG A 195 48.41 28.62 38.93
N ASP A 196 48.04 29.46 37.97
CA ASP A 196 48.68 30.76 37.72
C ASP A 196 48.15 31.86 38.67
N GLY A 197 46.93 31.71 39.19
CA GLY A 197 46.29 32.58 40.18
C GLY A 197 46.85 32.50 41.61
N GLY A 198 47.97 31.78 41.81
CA GLY A 198 48.76 31.83 43.04
C GLY A 198 49.75 33.00 43.11
N THR A 199 49.95 33.74 42.03
CA THR A 199 50.72 35.00 42.04
C THR A 199 49.95 36.09 41.32
N LEU A 200 49.20 36.88 42.09
CA LEU A 200 48.77 38.19 41.62
C LEU A 200 50.05 38.97 41.25
N PRO A 201 50.17 39.56 40.04
CA PRO A 201 51.19 40.57 39.81
C PRO A 201 50.91 41.71 40.79
N GLY A 202 51.70 41.76 41.86
CA GLY A 202 51.65 42.83 42.83
C GLY A 202 51.87 44.15 42.09
N PRO A 203 51.10 45.21 42.39
CA PRO A 203 51.31 46.50 41.77
C PRO A 203 52.77 46.87 41.93
N ALA A 204 53.44 47.12 40.80
CA ALA A 204 54.83 47.56 40.77
C ALA A 204 54.97 48.75 41.71
N ALA A 205 55.64 48.52 42.84
CA ALA A 205 56.04 49.57 43.75
C ALA A 205 57.31 50.24 43.21
N SER A 206 57.39 51.55 43.47
CA SER A 206 58.43 52.54 43.14
C SER A 206 58.54 53.01 41.70
#